data_AF-A0A528DZG7-F1
#
_entry.id   AF-A0A528DZG7-F1
#
_cell.length_a   1.000
_cell.length_b   1.000
_cell.length_c   1.000
_cell.angle_alpha   90.00
_cell.angle_beta   90.00
_cell.angle_gamma   90.00
#
_symmetry.space_group_name_H-M   'P 1'
#
loop_
_entity.id
_entity.type
_entity.pdbx_description
1 polymer ?
#
loop_
_entity_poly.entity_id
_entity_poly.type
_entity_poly.pdbx_seq_one_letter_code
_entity_poly.pdbx_strand_id
1 'polypeptide(L)'
;PNAFATGRNPQNAAVAATTGLLQQLSHEEVAAVMAHELAHVQHRDTLTMTIVATLAGAISMLGNFAFFFGGNRDNNNSFGIIGVLVAMIVAPFAAMIVQMAISRTREYEADRRGAEICGQPLWLASALDKIARGAERIRNPDAERNPATAHLFIINPLSGERMDSLFSTHPNTDNRIAALQAMAQDMASAPAQRQAPMPRQANGQRPSGPWERAAEQPEQSTEPARPKSNPWGRNPTGPKGPWS
;
A
#
# COMPACT_ATOMS: atom_id res chain seq x y z
N PRO A 1 -5.56 15.34 -6.29
CA PRO A 1 -4.25 14.78 -5.88
C PRO A 1 -4.42 13.27 -5.61
N ASN A 2 -3.55 12.41 -6.13
CA ASN A 2 -3.60 10.96 -5.91
C ASN A 2 -2.22 10.29 -6.00
N ALA A 3 -2.07 9.14 -5.38
CA ALA A 3 -1.00 8.15 -5.62
C ALA A 3 -1.64 6.75 -5.64
N PHE A 4 -0.99 5.80 -6.30
CA PHE A 4 -1.46 4.41 -6.30
C PHE A 4 -0.32 3.44 -6.55
N ALA A 5 -0.42 2.26 -5.92
CA ALA A 5 0.41 1.10 -6.19
C ALA A 5 -0.17 0.19 -7.29
N THR A 6 0.71 -0.40 -8.09
CA THR A 6 0.37 -1.45 -9.06
C THR A 6 1.48 -2.49 -9.15
N GLY A 7 1.16 -3.73 -9.53
CA GLY A 7 2.15 -4.80 -9.66
C GLY A 7 1.59 -6.18 -9.36
N ARG A 8 2.33 -7.22 -9.76
CA ARG A 8 1.92 -8.62 -9.54
C ARG A 8 2.41 -9.18 -8.19
N ASN A 9 3.51 -8.64 -7.69
CA ASN A 9 4.13 -9.04 -6.43
C ASN A 9 5.05 -7.92 -5.92
N PRO A 10 5.50 -7.96 -4.65
CA PRO A 10 6.38 -6.93 -4.10
C PRO A 10 7.68 -6.72 -4.88
N GLN A 11 8.16 -7.74 -5.58
CA GLN A 11 9.38 -7.68 -6.39
C GLN A 11 9.15 -7.03 -7.77
N ASN A 12 7.90 -6.93 -8.22
CA ASN A 12 7.48 -6.41 -9.52
C ASN A 12 6.29 -5.48 -9.33
N ALA A 13 6.50 -4.43 -8.54
CA ALA A 13 5.53 -3.38 -8.27
C ALA A 13 6.10 -2.00 -8.56
N ALA A 14 5.21 -1.07 -8.85
CA ALA A 14 5.48 0.34 -9.02
C ALA A 14 4.48 1.15 -8.21
N VAL A 15 4.94 2.26 -7.65
CA VAL A 15 4.09 3.26 -7.00
C VAL A 15 4.18 4.54 -7.82
N ALA A 16 3.04 5.09 -8.20
CA ALA A 16 2.96 6.32 -8.97
C ALA A 16 2.28 7.42 -8.15
N ALA A 17 2.80 8.64 -8.25
CA ALA A 17 2.20 9.83 -7.66
C ALA A 17 1.83 10.83 -8.76
N THR A 18 0.65 11.43 -8.67
CA THR A 18 0.21 12.48 -9.60
C THR A 18 1.00 13.77 -9.37
N THR A 19 1.22 14.55 -10.42
CA THR A 19 1.86 15.88 -10.33
C THR A 19 1.14 16.80 -9.35
N GLY A 20 -0.20 16.77 -9.33
CA GLY A 20 -1.00 17.55 -8.38
C GLY A 20 -0.78 17.13 -6.92
N LEU A 21 -0.50 15.86 -6.64
CA LEU A 21 -0.13 15.43 -5.29
C LEU A 21 1.26 15.96 -4.90
N LEU A 22 2.23 15.87 -5.81
CA LEU A 22 3.60 16.38 -5.58
C LEU A 22 3.65 17.91 -5.40
N GLN A 23 2.72 18.65 -5.99
CA GLN A 23 2.60 20.11 -5.83
C GLN A 23 1.93 20.51 -4.51
N GLN A 24 1.08 19.64 -3.96
CA GLN A 24 0.26 19.94 -2.78
C GLN A 24 0.91 19.50 -1.47
N LEU A 25 1.75 18.45 -1.52
CA LEU A 25 2.39 17.85 -0.36
C LEU A 25 3.86 18.25 -0.25
N SER A 26 4.36 18.33 0.99
CA SER A 26 5.79 18.47 1.24
C SER A 26 6.55 17.18 0.92
N HIS A 27 7.88 17.24 0.87
CA HIS A 27 8.69 16.06 0.59
C HIS A 27 8.46 14.95 1.62
N GLU A 28 8.33 15.33 2.89
CA GLU A 28 8.04 14.45 4.02
C GLU A 28 6.68 13.77 3.88
N GLU A 29 5.66 14.53 3.50
CA GLU A 29 4.30 14.03 3.28
C GLU A 29 4.25 13.07 2.08
N VAL A 30 4.95 13.40 1.00
CA VAL A 30 5.09 12.49 -0.15
C VAL A 30 5.79 11.20 0.29
N ALA A 31 6.89 11.27 1.04
CA ALA A 31 7.58 10.08 1.52
C ALA A 31 6.65 9.17 2.35
N ALA A 32 5.82 9.77 3.21
CA ALA A 32 4.84 9.05 4.01
C ALA A 32 3.74 8.39 3.16
N VAL A 33 3.20 9.10 2.16
CA VAL A 33 2.23 8.53 1.21
C VAL A 33 2.84 7.39 0.41
N MET A 34 4.08 7.55 -0.08
CA MET A 34 4.77 6.48 -0.81
C MET A 34 5.03 5.26 0.08
N ALA A 35 5.34 5.46 1.36
CA ALA A 35 5.50 4.38 2.33
C ALA A 35 4.18 3.63 2.58
N HIS A 36 3.06 4.36 2.64
CA HIS A 36 1.71 3.77 2.71
C HIS A 36 1.40 2.90 1.49
N GLU A 37 1.62 3.42 0.27
CA GLU A 37 1.42 2.64 -0.97
C GLU A 37 2.34 1.41 -1.05
N LEU A 38 3.57 1.52 -0.56
CA LEU A 38 4.49 0.37 -0.45
C LEU A 38 4.00 -0.67 0.55
N ALA A 39 3.31 -0.29 1.62
CA ALA A 39 2.72 -1.22 2.57
C ALA A 39 1.62 -2.06 1.90
N HIS A 40 0.77 -1.46 1.07
CA HIS A 40 -0.23 -2.20 0.28
C HIS A 40 0.41 -3.23 -0.67
N VAL A 41 1.52 -2.85 -1.31
CA VAL A 41 2.30 -3.77 -2.15
C VAL A 41 2.85 -4.93 -1.31
N GLN A 42 3.47 -4.62 -0.16
CA GLN A 42 4.08 -5.61 0.73
C GLN A 42 3.04 -6.64 1.20
N HIS A 43 1.83 -6.21 1.53
CA HIS A 43 0.74 -7.09 2.00
C HIS A 43 -0.11 -7.72 0.90
N ARG A 44 0.15 -7.38 -0.38
CA ARG A 44 -0.56 -7.92 -1.56
C ARG A 44 -2.06 -7.65 -1.50
N ASP A 45 -2.43 -6.42 -1.16
CA ASP A 45 -3.82 -6.09 -0.86
C ASP A 45 -4.75 -6.21 -2.07
N THR A 46 -4.24 -5.85 -3.26
CA THR A 46 -4.93 -6.03 -4.55
C THR A 46 -5.25 -7.50 -4.81
N LEU A 47 -4.29 -8.41 -4.57
CA LEU A 47 -4.50 -9.85 -4.76
C LEU A 47 -5.57 -10.35 -3.81
N THR A 48 -5.48 -9.97 -2.54
CA THR A 48 -6.40 -10.49 -1.54
C THR A 48 -7.82 -9.95 -1.76
N MET A 49 -7.98 -8.69 -2.17
CA MET A 49 -9.28 -8.16 -2.59
C MET A 49 -9.83 -8.86 -3.83
N THR A 50 -8.97 -9.19 -4.81
CA THR A 50 -9.38 -9.94 -6.00
C THR A 50 -9.89 -11.33 -5.63
N ILE A 51 -9.20 -12.03 -4.72
CA ILE A 51 -9.62 -13.36 -4.24
C ILE A 51 -10.96 -13.25 -3.50
N VAL A 52 -11.10 -12.30 -2.58
CA VAL A 52 -12.36 -12.07 -1.83
C VAL A 52 -13.52 -11.78 -2.78
N ALA A 53 -13.33 -10.87 -3.74
CA ALA A 53 -14.35 -10.53 -4.73
C ALA A 53 -14.71 -11.72 -5.62
N THR A 54 -13.73 -12.52 -6.02
CA THR A 54 -13.94 -13.74 -6.83
C THR A 54 -14.76 -14.77 -6.07
N LEU A 55 -14.43 -15.02 -4.79
CA LEU A 55 -15.18 -15.94 -3.93
C LEU A 55 -16.61 -15.44 -3.67
N ALA A 56 -16.77 -14.14 -3.39
CA ALA A 56 -18.09 -13.53 -3.22
C ALA A 56 -18.94 -13.66 -4.50
N GLY A 57 -18.34 -13.42 -5.66
CA GLY A 57 -18.97 -13.62 -6.97
C GLY A 57 -19.35 -15.08 -7.22
N ALA A 58 -18.47 -16.03 -6.90
CA ALA A 58 -18.75 -17.46 -7.06
C ALA A 58 -19.89 -17.93 -6.15
N ILE A 59 -19.92 -17.50 -4.88
CA ILE A 59 -21.00 -17.80 -3.94
C ILE A 59 -22.33 -17.22 -4.45
N SER A 60 -22.31 -15.98 -4.95
CA SER A 60 -23.48 -15.33 -5.54
C SER A 60 -23.98 -16.09 -6.78
N MET A 61 -23.06 -16.58 -7.61
CA MET A 61 -23.39 -17.39 -8.78
C MET A 61 -24.03 -18.73 -8.38
N LEU A 62 -23.49 -19.42 -7.37
CA LEU A 62 -24.07 -20.66 -6.85
C LEU A 62 -25.47 -20.44 -6.26
N GLY A 63 -25.70 -19.32 -5.57
CA GLY A 63 -27.03 -18.93 -5.09
C GLY A 63 -28.04 -18.75 -6.24
N ASN A 64 -27.63 -18.08 -7.32
CA ASN A 64 -28.45 -17.93 -8.52
C ASN A 64 -28.71 -19.28 -9.21
N PHE A 65 -27.70 -20.15 -9.37
CA PHE A 65 -27.88 -21.49 -9.92
C PHE A 65 -28.86 -22.33 -9.08
N ALA A 66 -28.76 -22.28 -7.75
CA ALA A 66 -29.69 -22.97 -6.86
C ALA A 66 -31.13 -22.48 -7.01
N PHE A 67 -31.34 -21.17 -7.22
CA PHE A 67 -32.66 -20.60 -7.50
C PHE A 67 -33.23 -21.06 -8.84
N PHE A 68 -32.46 -20.96 -9.93
CA PHE A 68 -32.93 -21.27 -11.29
C PHE A 68 -33.04 -22.77 -11.59
N PHE A 69 -32.18 -23.61 -10.99
CA PHE A 69 -32.17 -25.07 -11.26
C PHE A 69 -32.75 -25.91 -10.11
N GLY A 70 -32.90 -25.35 -8.90
CA GLY A 70 -33.50 -26.05 -7.75
C GLY A 70 -35.02 -25.89 -7.63
N GLY A 71 -35.64 -25.02 -8.43
CA GLY A 71 -37.06 -24.65 -8.33
C GLY A 71 -38.08 -25.70 -8.77
N ASN A 72 -37.66 -26.91 -9.18
CA ASN A 72 -38.56 -27.92 -9.77
C ASN A 72 -38.68 -29.21 -8.93
N ARG A 73 -38.89 -29.08 -7.62
CA ARG A 73 -39.33 -30.21 -6.79
C ARG A 73 -40.61 -29.84 -6.03
N ASP A 74 -41.70 -30.42 -6.53
CA ASP A 74 -42.99 -30.53 -5.88
C ASP A 74 -42.87 -30.77 -4.36
N ASN A 75 -43.21 -29.76 -3.55
CA ASN A 75 -44.07 -29.92 -2.38
C ASN A 75 -44.22 -28.59 -1.64
N ASN A 76 -45.39 -27.97 -1.76
CA ASN A 76 -46.16 -27.24 -0.73
C ASN A 76 -45.42 -26.43 0.37
N ASN A 77 -44.22 -25.89 0.14
CA ASN A 77 -43.50 -25.11 1.14
C ASN A 77 -43.24 -23.70 0.63
N SER A 78 -44.24 -22.83 0.80
CA SER A 78 -44.13 -21.40 0.48
C SER A 78 -42.95 -20.72 1.19
N PHE A 79 -42.44 -21.29 2.29
CA PHE A 79 -41.24 -20.83 2.99
C PHE A 79 -39.92 -21.06 2.22
N GLY A 80 -39.85 -22.03 1.30
CA GLY A 80 -38.64 -22.30 0.52
C GLY A 80 -38.32 -21.19 -0.48
N ILE A 81 -39.33 -20.73 -1.23
CA ILE A 81 -39.20 -19.64 -2.21
C ILE A 81 -38.91 -18.31 -1.50
N ILE A 82 -39.60 -18.04 -0.38
CA ILE A 82 -39.35 -16.85 0.44
C ILE A 82 -37.92 -16.87 0.98
N GLY A 83 -37.43 -18.02 1.46
CA GLY A 83 -36.06 -18.18 1.95
C GLY A 83 -35.01 -17.87 0.89
N VAL A 84 -35.20 -18.35 -0.35
CA VAL A 84 -34.26 -18.05 -1.45
C VAL A 84 -34.33 -16.58 -1.85
N LEU A 85 -35.52 -15.98 -1.92
CA LEU A 85 -35.69 -14.56 -2.24
C LEU A 85 -35.00 -13.67 -1.18
N VAL A 86 -35.16 -14.00 0.10
CA VAL A 86 -34.48 -13.31 1.20
C VAL A 86 -32.96 -13.48 1.08
N ALA A 87 -32.47 -14.69 0.80
CA ALA A 87 -31.04 -14.95 0.63
C ALA A 87 -30.44 -14.17 -0.56
N MET A 88 -31.17 -14.03 -1.68
CA MET A 88 -30.73 -13.24 -2.84
C MET A 88 -30.52 -11.76 -2.53
N ILE A 89 -31.29 -11.22 -1.58
CA ILE A 89 -31.13 -9.84 -1.12
C ILE A 89 -30.03 -9.78 -0.06
N VAL A 90 -30.12 -10.62 0.97
CA VAL A 90 -29.26 -10.57 2.15
C VAL A 90 -27.81 -10.95 1.85
N ALA A 91 -27.56 -11.95 1.00
CA ALA A 91 -26.20 -12.44 0.75
C ALA A 91 -25.28 -11.39 0.08
N PRO A 92 -25.72 -10.64 -0.96
CA PRO A 92 -24.96 -9.50 -1.48
C PRO A 92 -24.65 -8.44 -0.42
N PHE A 93 -25.62 -8.06 0.43
CA PHE A 93 -25.37 -7.09 1.50
C PHE A 93 -24.36 -7.60 2.54
N ALA A 94 -24.46 -8.87 2.93
CA ALA A 94 -23.52 -9.50 3.83
C ALA A 94 -22.10 -9.53 3.24
N ALA A 95 -21.97 -9.91 1.96
CA ALA A 95 -20.69 -9.90 1.24
C ALA A 95 -20.10 -8.48 1.14
N MET A 96 -20.93 -7.47 0.86
CA MET A 96 -20.51 -6.06 0.85
C MET A 96 -19.98 -5.62 2.22
N ILE A 97 -20.68 -5.96 3.31
CA ILE A 97 -20.25 -5.61 4.68
C ILE A 97 -18.90 -6.25 5.00
N VAL A 98 -18.73 -7.54 4.69
CA VAL A 98 -17.46 -8.25 4.89
C VAL A 98 -16.34 -7.62 4.06
N GLN A 99 -16.60 -7.34 2.78
CA GLN A 99 -15.63 -6.69 1.90
C GLN A 99 -15.22 -5.30 2.43
N MET A 100 -16.17 -4.48 2.88
CA MET A 100 -15.89 -3.18 3.50
C MET A 100 -15.07 -3.33 4.79
N ALA A 101 -15.38 -4.30 5.64
CA ALA A 101 -14.64 -4.54 6.87
C ALA A 101 -13.18 -4.94 6.60
N ILE A 102 -12.97 -5.82 5.62
CA ILE A 102 -11.63 -6.22 5.17
C ILE A 102 -10.88 -5.01 4.62
N SER A 103 -11.50 -4.23 3.73
CA SER A 103 -10.92 -3.02 3.15
C SER A 103 -10.43 -2.05 4.22
N ARG A 104 -11.30 -1.70 5.18
CA ARG A 104 -10.95 -0.77 6.26
C ARG A 104 -9.80 -1.28 7.12
N THR A 105 -9.80 -2.56 7.46
CA THR A 105 -8.73 -3.17 8.26
C THR A 105 -7.37 -3.03 7.57
N ARG A 106 -7.33 -3.24 6.25
CA ARG A 106 -6.09 -3.11 5.46
C ARG A 106 -5.58 -1.68 5.37
N GLU A 107 -6.46 -0.69 5.25
CA GLU A 107 -6.08 0.72 5.25
C GLU A 107 -5.41 1.11 6.57
N TYR A 108 -5.95 0.67 7.72
CA TYR A 108 -5.30 0.90 9.03
C TYR A 108 -3.96 0.15 9.17
N GLU A 109 -3.88 -1.08 8.64
CA GLU A 109 -2.62 -1.83 8.63
C GLU A 109 -1.56 -1.15 7.75
N ALA A 110 -1.96 -0.61 6.60
CA ALA A 110 -1.10 0.14 5.70
C ALA A 110 -0.69 1.49 6.29
N ASP A 111 -1.57 2.19 7.02
CA ASP A 111 -1.24 3.40 7.77
C ASP A 111 -0.16 3.13 8.81
N ARG A 112 -0.39 2.13 9.67
CA ARG A 112 0.57 1.72 10.69
C ARG A 112 1.90 1.33 10.05
N ARG A 113 1.87 0.46 9.04
CA ARG A 113 3.09 -0.05 8.41
C ARG A 113 3.83 1.03 7.61
N GLY A 114 3.10 1.89 6.91
CA GLY A 114 3.67 3.05 6.21
C GLY A 114 4.32 4.03 7.18
N ALA A 115 3.68 4.30 8.33
CA ALA A 115 4.24 5.10 9.39
C ALA A 115 5.50 4.47 10.02
N GLU A 116 5.53 3.14 10.20
CA GLU A 116 6.72 2.41 10.65
C GLU A 116 7.88 2.49 9.64
N ILE A 117 7.59 2.34 8.34
CA ILE A 117 8.59 2.43 7.27
C ILE A 117 9.15 3.84 7.18
N CYS A 118 8.29 4.86 7.28
CA CYS A 118 8.68 6.25 7.21
C CYS A 118 9.30 6.76 8.53
N GLY A 119 9.03 6.09 9.65
CA GLY A 119 9.45 6.47 10.99
C GLY A 119 8.74 7.71 11.57
N GLN A 120 7.77 8.27 10.85
CA GLN A 120 7.11 9.54 11.16
C GLN A 120 5.61 9.47 10.89
N PRO A 121 4.80 9.00 11.86
CA PRO A 121 3.34 8.85 11.67
C PRO A 121 2.63 10.18 11.37
N LEU A 122 3.13 11.29 11.92
CA LEU A 122 2.52 12.61 11.74
C LEU A 122 2.65 13.16 10.31
N TRP A 123 3.65 12.70 9.54
CA TRP A 123 3.77 13.08 8.12
C TRP A 123 2.62 12.49 7.31
N LEU A 124 2.26 11.23 7.57
CA LEU A 124 1.10 10.59 6.92
C LEU A 124 -0.21 11.26 7.37
N ALA A 125 -0.35 11.57 8.66
CA ALA A 125 -1.53 12.26 9.18
C ALA A 125 -1.73 13.64 8.53
N SER A 126 -0.66 14.43 8.40
CA SER A 126 -0.68 15.73 7.71
C SER A 126 -1.03 15.59 6.23
N ALA A 127 -0.45 14.60 5.55
CA ALA A 127 -0.78 14.31 4.16
C ALA A 127 -2.27 13.98 3.97
N LEU A 128 -2.82 13.10 4.82
CA LEU A 128 -4.23 12.70 4.77
C LEU A 128 -5.16 13.91 4.98
N ASP A 129 -4.89 14.77 5.95
CA ASP A 129 -5.67 16.00 6.18
C ASP A 129 -5.65 16.93 4.96
N LYS A 130 -4.47 17.15 4.36
CA LYS A 130 -4.33 17.98 3.16
C LYS A 130 -5.05 17.40 1.95
N ILE A 131 -4.94 16.10 1.71
CA ILE A 131 -5.63 15.43 0.60
C ILE A 131 -7.14 15.51 0.82
N ALA A 132 -7.63 15.32 2.06
CA ALA A 132 -9.07 15.32 2.38
C ALA A 132 -9.69 16.70 2.10
N ARG A 133 -9.08 17.75 2.65
CA ARG A 133 -9.49 19.14 2.39
C ARG A 133 -9.40 19.51 0.91
N GLY A 134 -8.43 18.94 0.18
CA GLY A 134 -8.29 19.12 -1.26
C GLY A 134 -9.43 18.44 -2.04
N ALA A 135 -9.81 17.23 -1.66
CA ALA A 135 -10.88 16.46 -2.29
C ALA A 135 -12.26 17.11 -2.09
N GLU A 136 -12.52 17.70 -0.91
CA GLU A 136 -13.75 18.46 -0.64
C GLU A 136 -13.90 19.70 -1.54
N ARG A 137 -12.78 20.32 -1.93
CA ARG A 137 -12.76 21.57 -2.70
C ARG A 137 -12.74 21.33 -4.21
N ILE A 138 -12.17 20.22 -4.66
CA ILE A 138 -11.93 19.92 -6.08
C ILE A 138 -12.90 18.82 -6.49
N ARG A 139 -14.04 19.21 -7.10
CA ARG A 139 -14.93 18.23 -7.73
C ARG A 139 -14.20 17.53 -8.86
N ASN A 140 -14.28 16.19 -8.88
CA ASN A 140 -13.75 15.36 -9.95
C ASN A 140 -14.89 14.80 -10.79
N PRO A 141 -15.37 15.53 -11.81
CA PRO A 141 -16.50 15.11 -12.63
C PRO A 141 -16.23 13.83 -13.43
N ASP A 142 -14.95 13.47 -13.66
CA ASP A 142 -14.59 12.19 -14.29
C ASP A 142 -14.78 11.01 -13.34
N ALA A 143 -14.42 11.17 -12.07
CA ALA A 143 -14.66 10.15 -11.04
C ALA A 143 -16.16 10.01 -10.75
N GLU A 144 -16.93 11.10 -10.75
CA GLU A 144 -18.40 11.05 -10.61
C GLU A 144 -19.06 10.33 -11.78
N ARG A 145 -18.51 10.45 -13.00
CA ARG A 145 -18.98 9.72 -14.19
C ARG A 145 -18.64 8.22 -14.14
N ASN A 146 -17.64 7.81 -13.37
CA ASN A 146 -17.23 6.42 -13.25
C ASN A 146 -17.02 6.01 -11.77
N PRO A 147 -18.10 5.82 -10.99
CA PRO A 147 -18.01 5.49 -9.57
C PRO A 147 -17.22 4.21 -9.29
N ALA A 148 -17.14 3.30 -10.27
CA ALA A 148 -16.39 2.06 -10.14
C ALA A 148 -14.87 2.27 -10.00
N THR A 149 -14.31 3.43 -10.37
CA THR A 149 -12.88 3.74 -10.21
C THR A 149 -12.54 4.43 -8.89
N ALA A 150 -13.54 4.73 -8.05
CA ALA A 150 -13.34 5.45 -6.79
C ALA A 150 -12.35 4.76 -5.83
N HIS A 151 -12.23 3.44 -5.89
CA HIS A 151 -11.29 2.63 -5.08
C HIS A 151 -9.81 2.78 -5.48
N LEU A 152 -9.51 3.50 -6.57
CA LEU A 152 -8.13 3.79 -7.00
C LEU A 152 -7.58 5.09 -6.41
N PHE A 153 -8.36 5.79 -5.59
CA PHE A 153 -8.00 7.07 -5.01
C PHE A 153 -7.70 6.92 -3.52
N ILE A 154 -6.68 7.63 -3.03
CA ILE A 154 -6.32 7.67 -1.59
C ILE A 154 -7.50 8.13 -0.72
N ILE A 155 -8.32 9.04 -1.26
CA ILE A 155 -9.52 9.57 -0.62
C ILE A 155 -10.67 9.48 -1.60
N ASN A 156 -11.87 9.18 -1.10
CA ASN A 156 -13.08 9.12 -1.89
C ASN A 156 -13.27 10.41 -2.71
N PRO A 157 -13.22 10.36 -4.06
CA PRO A 157 -13.30 11.55 -4.90
C PRO A 157 -14.75 11.98 -5.19
N LEU A 158 -15.75 11.23 -4.71
CA LEU A 158 -17.16 11.49 -4.98
C LEU A 158 -17.71 12.57 -4.05
N SER A 159 -18.22 13.66 -4.62
CA SER A 159 -19.03 14.61 -3.86
C SER A 159 -20.35 13.91 -3.49
N GLY A 160 -20.70 13.89 -2.21
CA GLY A 160 -21.83 13.12 -1.66
C GLY A 160 -23.24 13.51 -2.15
N GLU A 161 -23.37 14.18 -3.31
CA GLU A 161 -24.64 14.63 -3.90
C GLU A 161 -25.46 13.50 -4.57
N ARG A 162 -24.88 12.32 -4.83
CA ARG A 162 -25.58 11.16 -5.41
C ARG A 162 -25.35 9.91 -4.57
N MET A 163 -26.15 9.76 -3.52
CA MET A 163 -26.26 8.57 -2.66
C MET A 163 -24.97 8.19 -1.92
N ASP A 164 -25.00 8.45 -0.62
CA ASP A 164 -24.32 7.77 0.50
C ASP A 164 -23.14 6.86 0.16
N SER A 165 -21.99 7.24 0.73
CA SER A 165 -20.94 6.49 1.46
C SER A 165 -20.95 4.95 1.58
N LEU A 166 -21.97 4.23 1.13
CA LEU A 166 -22.08 2.77 1.11
C LEU A 166 -21.05 2.08 0.20
N PHE A 167 -20.37 2.86 -0.66
CA PHE A 167 -19.26 2.42 -1.50
C PHE A 167 -17.91 3.09 -1.13
N SER A 168 -17.85 3.84 -0.02
CA SER A 168 -16.55 4.29 0.50
C SER A 168 -15.79 3.10 1.07
N THR A 169 -14.93 2.52 0.25
CA THR A 169 -14.02 1.43 0.61
C THR A 169 -12.92 1.88 1.58
N HIS A 170 -12.79 3.18 1.82
CA HIS A 170 -11.83 3.76 2.76
C HIS A 170 -12.49 4.06 4.12
N PRO A 171 -11.79 3.81 5.24
CA PRO A 171 -12.24 4.26 6.55
C PRO A 171 -12.28 5.80 6.59
N ASN A 172 -13.09 6.34 7.49
CA ASN A 172 -13.17 7.78 7.73
C ASN A 172 -11.76 8.34 7.99
N THR A 173 -11.39 9.38 7.26
CA THR A 173 -10.04 9.96 7.29
C THR A 173 -9.66 10.50 8.68
N ASP A 174 -10.60 11.09 9.42
CA ASP A 174 -10.35 11.60 10.77
C ASP A 174 -9.95 10.47 11.73
N ASN A 175 -10.56 9.30 11.60
CA ASN A 175 -10.21 8.13 12.41
C ASN A 175 -8.79 7.64 12.11
N ARG A 176 -8.38 7.65 10.82
CA ARG A 176 -7.00 7.31 10.41
C ARG A 176 -5.99 8.31 10.98
N ILE A 177 -6.30 9.60 10.88
CA ILE A 177 -5.47 10.68 11.43
C ILE A 177 -5.32 10.51 12.95
N ALA A 178 -6.42 10.25 13.67
CA ALA A 178 -6.40 10.03 15.11
C ALA A 178 -5.54 8.82 15.49
N ALA A 179 -5.64 7.71 14.75
CA ALA A 179 -4.82 6.51 14.97
C ALA A 179 -3.32 6.79 14.77
N LEU A 180 -2.96 7.55 13.72
CA LEU A 180 -1.57 7.96 13.46
C LEU A 180 -1.02 8.91 14.53
N GLN A 181 -1.85 9.82 15.03
CA GLN A 181 -1.49 10.70 16.14
C GLN A 181 -1.27 9.92 17.44
N ALA A 182 -2.12 8.94 17.74
CA ALA A 182 -1.93 8.05 18.88
C ALA A 182 -0.63 7.24 18.75
N MET A 183 -0.36 6.68 17.57
CA MET A 183 0.89 5.97 17.28
C MET A 183 2.13 6.87 17.50
N ALA A 184 2.06 8.15 17.08
CA ALA A 184 3.15 9.09 17.32
C ALA A 184 3.39 9.35 18.82
N GLN A 185 2.32 9.43 19.63
CA GLN A 185 2.42 9.57 21.08
C GLN A 185 3.06 8.34 21.71
N ASP A 186 2.69 7.13 21.27
CA ASP A 186 3.27 5.87 21.74
C ASP A 186 4.77 5.79 21.37
N MET A 187 5.14 6.18 20.14
CA MET A 187 6.53 6.23 19.71
C MET A 187 7.36 7.25 20.50
N ALA A 188 6.77 8.40 20.87
CA ALA A 188 7.41 9.41 21.70
C ALA A 188 7.52 9.00 23.18
N SER A 189 6.56 8.21 23.67
CA SER A 189 6.48 7.73 25.05
C SER A 189 7.27 6.44 25.28
N ALA A 190 7.64 5.74 24.20
CA ALA A 190 8.52 4.58 24.27
C ALA A 190 9.81 4.99 24.99
N PRO A 191 10.15 4.38 26.14
CA PRO A 191 11.34 4.74 26.88
C PRO A 191 12.51 4.59 25.91
N ALA A 192 13.25 5.69 25.68
CA ALA A 192 14.42 5.72 24.83
C ALA A 192 15.20 4.43 25.06
N GLN A 193 15.10 3.48 24.11
CA GLN A 193 15.74 2.19 24.23
C GLN A 193 17.19 2.54 24.54
N ARG A 194 17.61 2.14 25.75
CA ARG A 194 18.94 2.42 26.31
C ARG A 194 19.92 2.31 25.15
N GLN A 195 20.42 3.45 24.68
CA GLN A 195 21.63 3.45 23.90
C GLN A 195 22.61 2.73 24.80
N ALA A 196 22.90 1.47 24.49
CA ALA A 196 23.92 0.73 25.20
C ALA A 196 25.13 1.68 25.20
N PRO A 197 25.72 2.00 26.37
CA PRO A 197 26.85 2.91 26.39
C PRO A 197 27.83 2.37 25.36
N MET A 198 28.11 3.16 24.32
CA MET A 198 29.15 2.80 23.36
C MET A 198 30.37 2.47 24.21
N PRO A 199 31.02 1.30 24.02
CA PRO A 199 32.21 0.99 24.78
C PRO A 199 33.17 2.16 24.58
N ARG A 200 33.46 2.89 25.66
CA ARG A 200 34.47 3.93 25.66
C ARG A 200 35.68 3.31 24.98
N GLN A 201 36.12 3.88 23.86
CA GLN A 201 37.37 3.50 23.24
C GLN A 201 38.43 3.56 24.33
N ALA A 202 38.87 2.39 24.78
CA ALA A 202 39.99 2.27 25.67
C ALA A 202 41.18 2.82 24.87
N ASN A 203 41.67 3.96 25.32
CA ASN A 203 42.91 4.54 24.85
C ASN A 203 44.02 3.53 25.18
N GLY A 204 44.46 2.75 24.20
CA GLY A 204 45.37 1.63 24.42
C GLY A 204 45.89 1.05 23.11
N GLN A 205 47.08 1.54 22.71
CA GLN A 205 48.10 0.88 21.90
C GLN A 205 47.65 0.01 20.70
N ARG A 206 47.95 0.50 19.50
CA ARG A 206 47.96 -0.31 18.26
C ARG A 206 48.95 -1.48 18.43
N PRO A 207 48.54 -2.75 18.28
CA PRO A 207 49.50 -3.81 18.05
C PRO A 207 50.01 -3.70 16.62
N SER A 208 51.31 -3.42 16.47
CA SER A 208 52.03 -3.49 15.20
C SER A 208 51.98 -4.92 14.66
N GLY A 209 51.26 -5.13 13.56
CA GLY A 209 51.17 -6.42 12.88
C GLY A 209 52.42 -6.69 12.02
N PRO A 210 52.67 -7.96 11.62
CA PRO A 210 53.93 -8.36 10.97
C PRO A 210 54.18 -7.79 9.57
N TRP A 211 53.25 -6.99 9.04
CA TRP A 211 53.19 -6.61 7.63
C TRP A 211 53.63 -5.16 7.37
N GLU A 212 54.04 -4.40 8.40
CA GLU A 212 54.41 -2.98 8.30
C GLU A 212 55.81 -2.71 7.71
N ARG A 213 56.46 -3.71 7.09
CA ARG A 213 57.81 -3.58 6.53
C ARG A 213 57.96 -3.82 5.03
N ALA A 214 56.86 -3.95 4.27
CA ALA A 214 56.92 -4.12 2.82
C ALA A 214 56.53 -2.83 2.09
N ALA A 215 57.34 -1.78 2.27
CA ALA A 215 57.29 -0.59 1.43
C ALA A 215 58.65 -0.43 0.75
N GLU A 216 58.92 -1.26 -0.26
CA GLU A 216 60.02 -1.06 -1.22
C GLU A 216 59.86 -2.06 -2.37
N GLN A 217 59.34 -1.60 -3.52
CA GLN A 217 59.81 -1.85 -4.90
C GLN A 217 58.69 -1.57 -5.94
N PRO A 218 58.99 -0.87 -7.06
CA PRO A 218 58.04 -0.64 -8.13
C PRO A 218 58.17 -1.74 -9.21
N GLU A 219 57.20 -2.66 -9.31
CA GLU A 219 57.15 -3.65 -10.39
C GLU A 219 56.03 -3.38 -11.40
N GLN A 220 56.50 -3.05 -12.60
CA GLN A 220 56.06 -3.43 -13.95
C GLN A 220 54.58 -3.72 -14.27
N SER A 221 54.16 -3.04 -15.34
CA SER A 221 52.93 -3.14 -16.11
C SER A 221 52.48 -4.57 -16.43
N THR A 222 51.27 -4.92 -15.99
CA THR A 222 50.46 -6.00 -16.56
C THR A 222 49.17 -5.43 -17.13
N GLU A 223 48.96 -5.69 -18.42
CA GLU A 223 47.81 -5.32 -19.23
C GLU A 223 46.50 -5.90 -18.65
N PRO A 224 45.38 -5.14 -18.59
CA PRO A 224 44.15 -5.68 -18.02
C PRO A 224 43.52 -6.71 -18.95
N ALA A 225 43.19 -7.87 -18.38
CA ALA A 225 42.52 -8.97 -19.06
C ALA A 225 41.19 -8.53 -19.69
N ARG A 226 40.93 -9.01 -20.92
CA ARG A 226 39.66 -8.80 -21.64
C ARG A 226 38.46 -9.31 -20.82
N PRO A 227 37.36 -8.55 -20.68
CA PRO A 227 36.19 -9.01 -19.95
C PRO A 227 35.49 -10.15 -20.70
N LYS A 228 35.11 -11.20 -19.96
CA LYS A 228 34.25 -12.29 -20.45
C LYS A 228 32.85 -11.74 -20.72
N SER A 229 32.24 -12.17 -21.83
CA SER A 229 30.85 -11.84 -22.18
C SER A 229 29.86 -12.42 -21.17
N ASN A 230 28.94 -11.59 -20.69
CA ASN A 230 27.77 -11.99 -19.89
C ASN A 230 26.55 -12.16 -20.84
N PRO A 231 25.60 -13.11 -20.62
CA PRO A 231 24.51 -13.40 -21.57
C PRO A 231 23.48 -12.26 -21.75
N TRP A 232 23.64 -11.13 -21.05
CA TRP A 232 22.69 -10.02 -21.02
C TRP A 232 23.31 -8.66 -21.38
N GLY A 233 24.35 -8.64 -22.23
CA GLY A 233 24.62 -7.55 -23.17
C GLY A 233 24.68 -6.09 -22.67
N ARG A 234 25.09 -5.80 -21.43
CA ARG A 234 25.28 -4.43 -20.94
C ARG A 234 26.70 -4.21 -20.43
N ASN A 235 27.41 -3.28 -21.08
CA ASN A 235 28.76 -2.87 -20.74
C ASN A 235 28.68 -1.75 -19.66
N PRO A 236 29.20 -1.95 -18.43
CA PRO A 236 28.98 -1.03 -17.33
C PRO A 236 29.80 0.27 -17.38
N THR A 237 30.61 0.48 -18.43
CA THR A 237 31.51 1.65 -18.58
C THR A 237 31.20 2.56 -19.77
N GLY A 238 30.03 2.43 -20.41
CA GLY A 238 29.60 3.35 -21.46
C GLY A 238 28.95 4.62 -20.91
N PRO A 239 29.01 5.77 -21.62
CA PRO A 239 28.39 7.01 -21.17
C PRO A 239 26.86 6.84 -21.06
N LYS A 240 26.29 7.24 -19.91
CA LYS A 240 24.84 7.23 -19.66
C LYS A 240 24.17 8.38 -20.43
N GLY A 241 23.15 8.05 -21.22
CA GLY A 241 22.32 9.03 -21.92
C GLY A 241 21.31 9.72 -21.00
N PRO A 242 20.61 10.77 -21.47
CA PRO A 242 19.82 11.69 -20.65
C PRO A 242 18.52 11.10 -20.06
N TRP A 243 18.35 9.79 -20.11
CA TRP A 243 17.19 9.06 -19.56
C TRP A 243 17.62 7.72 -18.95
N SER A 244 18.66 7.73 -18.12
CA SER A 244 19.13 6.57 -17.34
C SER A 244 19.51 6.95 -15.93
#